data_AF-A0A1H0DHC9-F1
#
_entry.id   AF-A0A1H0DHC9-F1
#
_cell.length_a   1.000
_cell.length_b   1.000
_cell.length_c   1.000
_cell.angle_alpha   90.00
_cell.angle_beta   90.00
_cell.angle_gamma   90.00
#
_symmetry.space_group_name_H-M   'P 1'
#
loop_
_entity.id
_entity.type
_entity.pdbx_description
1 polymer ?
#
loop_
_entity_poly.entity_id
_entity_poly.type
_entity_poly.pdbx_seq_one_letter_code
_entity_poly.pdbx_strand_id
1 'polypeptide(L)'
;MTIEELRSLFSDMLSKDMRPMLCDTEVPLYDASVPCGNPTLCPDDFVETVLLPRELLSIHPEFVVTVKGDSMKDAGIESGDAVKVMGDTKPYDGDIVLASIDGEYTLKTYFEDEEGRIWLVPQNEEYVPILLDGSKPVKIYGKVKEIMKTAHRVPTKLCAKAVKRALKLKEVKPKISEERVSCAFREMSQVIKVARLWYAVYRMMADYSVVEVEDFDTFIDKLKAEVPHHEHIPTRAEMQRMATLSFAKPVKQWSADNAPVKGKRYKNYVMIAKKTEELLLSK
;
A
#
# COMPACT_ATOMS: atom_id res chain seq x y z
N MET A 1 -10.29 25.54 -11.18
CA MET A 1 -10.63 25.10 -12.54
C MET A 1 -11.65 26.07 -13.10
N THR A 2 -11.37 26.71 -14.23
CA THR A 2 -12.31 27.62 -14.90
C THR A 2 -13.36 26.83 -15.70
N ILE A 3 -14.45 27.48 -16.11
CA ILE A 3 -15.48 26.86 -16.96
C ILE A 3 -14.88 26.40 -18.31
N GLU A 4 -13.91 27.15 -18.85
CA GLU A 4 -13.21 26.81 -20.09
C GLU A 4 -12.30 25.58 -19.91
N GLU A 5 -11.60 25.48 -18.77
CA GLU A 5 -10.80 24.29 -18.43
C GLU A 5 -11.68 23.05 -18.26
N LEU A 6 -12.85 23.17 -17.62
CA LEU A 6 -13.82 22.08 -17.48
C LEU A 6 -14.33 21.61 -18.85
N ARG A 7 -14.68 22.55 -19.74
CA ARG A 7 -15.15 22.22 -21.11
C ARG A 7 -14.07 21.53 -21.93
N SER A 8 -12.83 22.00 -21.83
CA SER A 8 -11.67 21.37 -22.48
C SER A 8 -11.46 19.94 -21.97
N LEU A 9 -11.54 19.73 -20.66
CA LEU A 9 -11.45 18.41 -20.03
C LEU A 9 -12.54 17.46 -20.57
N PHE A 10 -13.80 17.90 -20.59
CA PHE A 10 -14.91 17.06 -21.06
C PHE A 10 -14.80 16.73 -22.55
N SER A 11 -14.32 17.68 -23.37
CA SER A 11 -14.05 17.45 -24.80
C SER A 11 -12.95 16.40 -25.01
N ASP A 12 -11.84 16.49 -24.27
CA ASP A 12 -10.78 15.48 -24.31
C ASP A 12 -11.28 14.09 -23.88
N MET A 13 -12.12 14.03 -22.84
CA MET A 13 -12.73 12.78 -22.40
C MET A 13 -13.63 12.16 -23.47
N LEU A 14 -14.48 12.96 -24.12
CA LEU A 14 -15.35 12.49 -25.22
C LEU A 14 -14.52 11.96 -26.40
N SER A 15 -13.39 12.59 -26.73
CA SER A 15 -12.50 12.11 -27.80
C SER A 15 -11.89 10.73 -27.53
N LYS A 16 -11.86 10.31 -26.26
CA LYS A 16 -11.36 9.01 -25.79
C LYS A 16 -12.49 7.99 -25.55
N ASP A 17 -13.67 8.24 -26.12
CA ASP A 17 -14.88 7.42 -25.96
C ASP A 17 -15.35 7.28 -24.50
N MET A 18 -14.98 8.24 -23.65
CA MET A 18 -15.53 8.36 -22.30
C MET A 18 -16.78 9.23 -22.34
N ARG A 19 -17.78 8.89 -21.52
CA ARG A 19 -19.03 9.63 -21.39
C ARG A 19 -19.03 10.41 -20.06
N PRO A 20 -18.38 11.59 -19.98
CA PRO A 20 -18.42 12.39 -18.77
C PRO A 20 -19.85 12.87 -18.51
N MET A 21 -20.28 12.81 -17.26
CA MET A 21 -21.60 13.25 -16.83
C MET A 21 -21.47 14.40 -15.85
N LEU A 22 -22.35 15.39 -15.96
CA LEU A 22 -22.38 16.52 -15.06
C LEU A 22 -23.24 16.15 -13.84
N CYS A 23 -22.72 16.41 -12.64
CA CYS A 23 -23.52 16.32 -11.42
C CYS A 23 -24.24 17.65 -11.22
N ASP A 24 -25.44 17.79 -11.78
CA ASP A 24 -26.23 19.04 -11.77
C ASP A 24 -27.65 18.87 -11.24
N THR A 25 -28.05 17.65 -10.88
CA THR A 25 -29.36 17.36 -10.33
C THR A 25 -29.27 17.26 -8.81
N GLU A 26 -30.01 18.10 -8.10
CA GLU A 26 -30.08 18.09 -6.64
C GLU A 26 -30.88 16.88 -6.14
N VAL A 27 -30.28 16.15 -5.20
CA VAL A 27 -30.87 15.00 -4.52
C VAL A 27 -30.82 15.24 -3.02
N PRO A 28 -31.94 15.13 -2.30
CA PRO A 28 -31.97 15.31 -0.85
C PRO A 28 -30.99 14.36 -0.15
N LEU A 29 -30.14 14.91 0.70
CA LEU A 29 -29.28 14.19 1.63
C LEU A 29 -29.79 14.45 3.05
N TYR A 30 -30.19 13.37 3.71
CA TYR A 30 -30.61 13.42 5.09
C TYR A 30 -29.41 13.11 5.99
N ASP A 31 -29.00 14.11 6.80
CA ASP A 31 -28.03 13.93 7.89
C ASP A 31 -28.68 13.36 9.17
N ALA A 32 -29.85 12.75 8.99
CA ALA A 32 -30.35 11.75 9.89
C ALA A 32 -29.39 10.56 9.80
N SER A 33 -28.34 10.55 10.62
CA SER A 33 -27.46 9.39 10.79
C SER A 33 -28.33 8.16 11.05
N VAL A 34 -28.63 7.37 10.02
CA VAL A 34 -29.50 6.20 10.18
C VAL A 34 -28.61 5.09 10.73
N PRO A 35 -28.88 4.63 11.96
CA PRO A 35 -28.12 3.55 12.52
C PRO A 35 -28.44 2.26 11.75
N CYS A 36 -27.42 1.63 11.19
CA CYS A 36 -27.48 0.22 10.84
C CYS A 36 -27.79 -0.62 12.09
N GLY A 37 -27.47 -0.20 13.31
CA GLY A 37 -27.68 -0.99 14.54
C GLY A 37 -29.13 -0.98 15.06
N ASN A 38 -29.26 -0.72 16.37
CA ASN A 38 -30.56 -0.50 17.00
C ASN A 38 -31.22 0.75 16.43
N PRO A 39 -32.55 0.76 16.29
CA PRO A 39 -33.25 1.93 15.80
C PRO A 39 -32.95 3.16 16.68
N THR A 40 -32.91 4.37 16.11
CA THR A 40 -32.88 5.64 16.88
C THR A 40 -33.76 6.72 16.22
N LEU A 41 -34.26 7.67 17.02
CA LEU A 41 -35.05 8.82 16.57
C LEU A 41 -34.27 9.74 15.61
N CYS A 42 -34.96 10.25 14.59
CA CYS A 42 -34.43 11.21 13.62
C CYS A 42 -34.79 12.66 14.01
N PRO A 43 -33.86 13.63 13.94
CA PRO A 43 -34.20 15.05 14.04
C PRO A 43 -34.90 15.55 12.75
N ASP A 44 -35.89 16.44 12.90
CA ASP A 44 -36.87 16.77 11.84
C ASP A 44 -36.41 17.80 10.77
N ASP A 45 -35.26 18.48 10.87
CA ASP A 45 -35.10 19.77 10.15
C ASP A 45 -33.77 20.02 9.40
N PHE A 46 -32.98 19.00 9.02
CA PHE A 46 -31.77 19.22 8.21
C PHE A 46 -31.74 18.37 6.94
N VAL A 47 -32.01 19.00 5.79
CA VAL A 47 -31.86 18.43 4.46
C VAL A 47 -30.75 19.19 3.75
N GLU A 48 -29.59 18.56 3.60
CA GLU A 48 -28.58 19.02 2.64
C GLU A 48 -28.93 18.47 1.26
N THR A 49 -28.27 18.94 0.19
CA THR A 49 -28.43 18.36 -1.15
C THR A 49 -27.08 17.89 -1.67
N VAL A 50 -27.08 16.73 -2.33
CA VAL A 50 -25.95 16.26 -3.12
C VAL A 50 -26.32 16.36 -4.60
N LEU A 51 -25.33 16.66 -5.43
CA LEU A 51 -25.52 16.71 -6.87
C LEU A 51 -25.17 15.35 -7.48
N LEU A 52 -26.13 14.75 -8.18
CA LEU A 52 -25.92 13.53 -8.95
C LEU A 52 -26.21 13.79 -10.44
N PRO A 53 -25.60 13.01 -11.35
CA PRO A 53 -26.01 13.00 -12.74
C PRO A 53 -27.44 12.46 -12.87
N ARG A 54 -28.23 13.11 -13.73
CA ARG A 54 -29.64 12.76 -13.92
C ARG A 54 -29.85 11.31 -14.32
N GLU A 55 -28.98 10.72 -15.13
CA GLU A 55 -29.13 9.35 -15.61
C GLU A 55 -28.81 8.29 -14.55
N LEU A 56 -28.26 8.69 -13.38
CA LEU A 56 -28.16 7.81 -12.22
C LEU A 56 -29.47 7.79 -11.40
N LEU A 57 -30.43 8.66 -11.70
CA LEU A 57 -31.70 8.73 -11.00
C LEU A 57 -32.77 7.97 -11.77
N SER A 58 -33.65 7.30 -11.05
CA SER A 58 -34.85 6.69 -11.62
C SER A 58 -36.02 7.67 -11.69
N ILE A 59 -37.15 7.17 -12.21
CA ILE A 59 -38.43 7.89 -12.20
C ILE A 59 -39.07 7.95 -10.80
N HIS A 60 -38.58 7.14 -9.85
CA HIS A 60 -39.09 7.08 -8.49
C HIS A 60 -38.39 8.14 -7.61
N PRO A 61 -39.03 8.58 -6.51
CA PRO A 61 -38.38 9.48 -5.57
C PRO A 61 -37.14 8.81 -4.96
N GLU A 62 -35.99 9.47 -5.08
CA GLU A 62 -34.72 9.01 -4.54
C GLU A 62 -34.16 10.03 -3.55
N PHE A 63 -33.50 9.52 -2.52
CA PHE A 63 -32.81 10.33 -1.52
C PHE A 63 -31.60 9.60 -0.98
N VAL A 64 -30.65 10.35 -0.42
CA VAL A 64 -29.43 9.81 0.15
C VAL A 64 -29.47 9.91 1.66
N VAL A 65 -28.94 8.90 2.32
CA VAL A 65 -28.89 8.80 3.78
C VAL A 65 -27.48 8.45 4.23
N THR A 66 -26.97 9.15 5.25
CA THR A 66 -25.69 8.82 5.89
C THR A 66 -25.86 7.66 6.87
N VAL A 67 -25.00 6.66 6.74
CA VAL A 67 -25.05 5.43 7.53
C VAL A 67 -24.23 5.55 8.80
N LYS A 68 -24.76 5.01 9.90
CA LYS A 68 -24.03 4.91 11.18
C LYS A 68 -24.05 3.48 11.72
N GLY A 69 -22.92 2.98 12.22
CA GLY A 69 -22.82 1.61 12.74
C GLY A 69 -22.53 0.56 11.66
N ASP A 70 -22.54 -0.71 12.05
CA ASP A 70 -21.86 -1.79 11.32
C ASP A 70 -22.69 -3.07 11.16
N SER A 71 -24.00 -3.04 11.43
CA SER A 71 -24.85 -4.25 11.28
C SER A 71 -24.97 -4.75 9.84
N MET A 72 -24.54 -3.94 8.87
CA MET A 72 -24.58 -4.25 7.44
C MET A 72 -23.16 -4.40 6.85
N LYS A 73 -22.14 -4.63 7.70
CA LYS A 73 -20.74 -4.72 7.30
C LYS A 73 -20.49 -5.77 6.21
N ASP A 74 -21.15 -6.92 6.30
CA ASP A 74 -20.97 -8.04 5.36
C ASP A 74 -21.66 -7.76 4.01
N ALA A 75 -22.56 -6.77 3.97
CA ALA A 75 -23.10 -6.20 2.73
C ALA A 75 -22.25 -5.07 2.15
N GLY A 76 -21.06 -4.80 2.72
CA GLY A 76 -20.16 -3.73 2.28
C GLY A 76 -20.58 -2.32 2.72
N ILE A 77 -21.58 -2.21 3.60
CA ILE A 77 -22.04 -0.93 4.16
C ILE A 77 -21.34 -0.72 5.51
N GLU A 78 -20.53 0.33 5.59
CA GLU A 78 -19.77 0.72 6.76
C GLU A 78 -20.27 2.05 7.33
N SER A 79 -20.00 2.29 8.61
CA SER A 79 -20.33 3.57 9.24
C SER A 79 -19.61 4.72 8.53
N GLY A 80 -20.35 5.75 8.14
CA GLY A 80 -19.86 6.90 7.38
C GLY A 80 -20.05 6.79 5.87
N ASP A 81 -20.52 5.64 5.36
CA ASP A 81 -20.99 5.55 3.98
C ASP A 81 -22.29 6.33 3.81
N ALA A 82 -22.59 6.70 2.57
CA ALA A 82 -23.91 7.20 2.17
C ALA A 82 -24.60 6.15 1.31
N VAL A 83 -25.91 5.99 1.47
CA VAL A 83 -26.72 5.06 0.65
C VAL A 83 -27.80 5.80 -0.10
N LYS A 84 -27.96 5.51 -1.39
CA LYS A 84 -29.06 6.04 -2.20
C LYS A 84 -30.26 5.12 -2.09
N VAL A 85 -31.36 5.64 -1.56
CA VAL A 85 -32.62 4.93 -1.32
C VAL A 85 -33.65 5.34 -2.36
N MET A 86 -34.24 4.35 -3.02
CA MET A 86 -35.37 4.51 -3.94
C MET A 86 -36.68 4.24 -3.19
N GLY A 87 -37.49 5.27 -3.02
CA GLY A 87 -38.78 5.19 -2.36
C GLY A 87 -39.87 4.55 -3.23
N ASP A 88 -41.03 4.32 -2.60
CA ASP A 88 -42.26 3.86 -3.27
C ASP A 88 -42.09 2.58 -4.12
N THR A 89 -41.25 1.66 -3.66
CA THR A 89 -41.02 0.38 -4.31
C THR A 89 -41.14 -0.78 -3.34
N LYS A 90 -41.88 -1.82 -3.72
CA LYS A 90 -41.98 -3.05 -2.93
C LYS A 90 -40.61 -3.77 -2.92
N PRO A 91 -40.08 -4.14 -1.74
CA PRO A 91 -38.86 -4.93 -1.65
C PRO A 91 -39.07 -6.37 -2.06
N TYR A 92 -38.02 -6.96 -2.61
CA TYR A 92 -37.87 -8.38 -2.84
C TYR A 92 -36.92 -8.97 -1.79
N ASP A 93 -36.96 -10.28 -1.63
CA ASP A 93 -36.02 -10.98 -0.75
C ASP A 93 -34.58 -10.67 -1.14
N GLY A 94 -33.78 -10.30 -0.14
CA GLY A 94 -32.39 -9.88 -0.33
C GLY A 94 -32.21 -8.38 -0.61
N ASP A 95 -33.27 -7.62 -0.90
CA ASP A 95 -33.17 -6.16 -1.04
C ASP A 95 -32.79 -5.55 0.32
N ILE A 96 -31.80 -4.65 0.33
CA ILE A 96 -31.52 -3.83 1.51
C ILE A 96 -32.55 -2.70 1.56
N VAL A 97 -33.23 -2.55 2.69
CA VAL A 97 -34.30 -1.59 2.88
C VAL A 97 -33.99 -0.60 3.98
N LEU A 98 -34.47 0.63 3.78
CA LEU A 98 -34.61 1.59 4.87
C LEU A 98 -35.98 1.40 5.52
N ALA A 99 -35.99 1.04 6.78
CA ALA A 99 -37.20 0.87 7.57
C ALA A 99 -37.18 1.76 8.81
N SER A 100 -38.35 2.20 9.29
CA SER A 100 -38.51 2.66 10.66
C SER A 100 -39.26 1.63 11.48
N ILE A 101 -38.80 1.38 12.70
CA ILE A 101 -39.45 0.54 13.71
C ILE A 101 -39.70 1.43 14.91
N ASP A 102 -40.96 1.62 15.32
CA ASP A 102 -41.29 2.47 16.48
C ASP A 102 -40.77 3.92 16.36
N GLY A 103 -40.85 4.48 15.15
CA GLY A 103 -40.38 5.85 14.84
C GLY A 103 -38.86 5.97 14.64
N GLU A 104 -38.13 4.88 14.76
CA GLU A 104 -36.69 4.86 14.74
C GLU A 104 -36.14 4.17 13.47
N TYR A 105 -35.16 4.76 12.79
CA TYR A 105 -34.72 4.30 11.46
C TYR A 105 -33.62 3.23 11.51
N THR A 106 -33.62 2.31 10.54
CA THR A 106 -32.60 1.28 10.40
C THR A 106 -32.45 0.76 8.96
N LEU A 107 -31.25 0.29 8.63
CA LEU A 107 -30.96 -0.48 7.41
C LEU A 107 -30.87 -1.96 7.73
N LYS A 108 -31.60 -2.78 6.98
CA LYS A 108 -31.63 -4.25 7.09
C LYS A 108 -31.95 -4.87 5.73
N THR A 109 -31.66 -6.15 5.59
CA THR A 109 -32.09 -6.95 4.42
C THR A 109 -33.53 -7.38 4.63
N TYR A 110 -34.38 -7.14 3.64
CA TYR A 110 -35.74 -7.68 3.61
C TYR A 110 -35.71 -9.17 3.27
N PHE A 111 -36.46 -9.98 4.02
CA PHE A 111 -36.63 -11.40 3.74
C PHE A 111 -38.01 -11.88 4.17
N GLU A 112 -38.73 -12.53 3.29
CA GLU A 112 -40.00 -13.22 3.58
C GLU A 112 -39.73 -14.73 3.69
N ASP A 113 -40.09 -15.35 4.81
CA ASP A 113 -39.88 -16.78 5.00
C ASP A 113 -40.98 -17.64 4.36
N GLU A 114 -40.81 -18.97 4.39
CA GLU A 114 -41.77 -19.92 3.80
C GLU A 114 -43.18 -19.85 4.42
N GLU A 115 -43.30 -19.30 5.64
CA GLU A 115 -44.57 -19.10 6.33
C GLU A 115 -45.20 -17.72 6.03
N GLY A 116 -44.56 -16.92 5.17
CA GLY A 116 -44.99 -15.56 4.82
C GLY A 116 -44.67 -14.51 5.88
N ARG A 117 -43.79 -14.82 6.85
CA ARG A 117 -43.37 -13.85 7.87
C ARG A 117 -42.24 -12.99 7.33
N ILE A 118 -42.32 -11.68 7.60
CA ILE A 118 -41.34 -10.72 7.14
C ILE A 118 -40.26 -10.53 8.22
N TRP A 119 -39.01 -10.59 7.78
CA TRP A 119 -37.80 -10.42 8.57
C TRP A 119 -36.99 -9.23 8.06
N LEU A 120 -36.40 -8.50 9.00
CA LEU A 120 -35.36 -7.51 8.75
C LEU A 120 -34.03 -8.08 9.27
N VAL A 121 -33.22 -8.57 8.34
CA VAL A 121 -32.02 -9.37 8.61
C VAL A 121 -30.77 -8.48 8.53
N PRO A 122 -29.97 -8.36 9.61
CA PRO A 122 -28.68 -7.70 9.55
C PRO A 122 -27.69 -8.52 8.71
N GLN A 123 -26.74 -7.84 8.07
CA GLN A 123 -25.60 -8.47 7.39
C GLN A 123 -24.36 -8.28 8.27
N ASN A 124 -24.47 -8.84 9.48
CA ASN A 124 -23.44 -8.91 10.51
C ASN A 124 -23.91 -9.91 11.58
N GLU A 125 -23.16 -11.00 11.77
CA GLU A 125 -23.49 -12.09 12.70
C GLU A 125 -23.62 -11.63 14.17
N GLU A 126 -23.07 -10.47 14.54
CA GLU A 126 -23.17 -9.91 15.89
C GLU A 126 -24.57 -9.33 16.20
N TYR A 127 -25.45 -9.22 15.19
CA TYR A 127 -26.78 -8.64 15.31
C TYR A 127 -27.87 -9.68 15.02
N VAL A 128 -29.00 -9.56 15.72
CA VAL A 128 -30.12 -10.52 15.62
C VAL A 128 -31.14 -10.07 14.56
N PRO A 129 -31.66 -10.97 13.70
CA PRO A 129 -32.78 -10.68 12.81
C PRO A 129 -34.02 -10.20 13.56
N ILE A 130 -34.76 -9.27 12.96
CA ILE A 130 -35.96 -8.67 13.56
C ILE A 130 -37.19 -9.20 12.81
N LEU A 131 -38.08 -9.91 13.52
CA LEU A 131 -39.36 -10.35 12.98
C LEU A 131 -40.37 -9.21 13.01
N LEU A 132 -41.09 -9.01 11.90
CA LEU A 132 -42.19 -8.07 11.82
C LEU A 132 -43.51 -8.76 12.18
N ASP A 133 -43.73 -8.97 13.48
CA ASP A 133 -44.90 -9.67 14.04
C ASP A 133 -46.12 -8.75 14.30
N GLY A 134 -45.99 -7.46 13.98
CA GLY A 134 -47.02 -6.44 14.23
C GLY A 134 -47.04 -5.89 15.65
N SER A 135 -46.09 -6.28 16.53
CA SER A 135 -45.98 -5.74 17.90
C SER A 135 -45.58 -4.27 17.95
N LYS A 136 -44.86 -3.78 16.92
CA LYS A 136 -44.40 -2.40 16.78
C LYS A 136 -44.85 -1.84 15.43
N PRO A 137 -45.10 -0.52 15.33
CA PRO A 137 -45.38 0.10 14.03
C PRO A 137 -44.11 0.08 13.18
N VAL A 138 -44.22 -0.46 11.97
CA VAL A 138 -43.11 -0.57 11.02
C VAL A 138 -43.49 0.08 9.69
N LYS A 139 -42.55 0.82 9.12
CA LYS A 139 -42.70 1.43 7.79
C LYS A 139 -41.43 1.23 6.99
N ILE A 140 -41.56 0.71 5.78
CA ILE A 140 -40.46 0.63 4.81
C ILE A 140 -40.52 1.88 3.93
N TYR A 141 -39.43 2.65 3.91
CA TYR A 141 -39.34 3.90 3.14
C TYR A 141 -38.88 3.66 1.71
N GLY A 142 -38.11 2.60 1.48
CA GLY A 142 -37.56 2.31 0.17
C GLY A 142 -36.41 1.33 0.21
N LYS A 143 -35.80 1.13 -0.95
CA LYS A 143 -34.75 0.13 -1.21
C LYS A 143 -33.44 0.83 -1.52
N VAL A 144 -32.36 0.36 -0.92
CA VAL A 144 -31.01 0.83 -1.22
C VAL A 144 -30.64 0.36 -2.63
N LYS A 145 -30.29 1.31 -3.50
CA LYS A 145 -29.86 1.05 -4.88
C LYS A 145 -28.36 1.11 -5.05
N GLU A 146 -27.73 2.04 -4.35
CA GLU A 146 -26.30 2.29 -4.47
C GLU A 146 -25.70 2.60 -3.09
N ILE A 147 -24.46 2.13 -2.91
CA ILE A 147 -23.62 2.45 -1.76
C ILE A 147 -22.56 3.44 -2.26
N MET A 148 -22.57 4.64 -1.72
CA MET A 148 -21.69 5.74 -2.05
C MET A 148 -20.59 5.84 -0.99
N LYS A 149 -19.41 5.34 -1.32
CA LYS A 149 -18.24 5.44 -0.44
C LYS A 149 -17.42 6.69 -0.74
N THR A 150 -17.15 7.48 0.30
CA THR A 150 -16.24 8.62 0.19
C THR A 150 -14.80 8.14 0.14
N ALA A 151 -14.05 8.49 -0.91
CA ALA A 151 -12.65 8.10 -1.02
C ALA A 151 -11.80 8.83 0.03
N HIS A 152 -11.12 8.06 0.88
CA HIS A 152 -10.15 8.63 1.82
C HIS A 152 -8.78 8.80 1.17
N ARG A 153 -8.15 9.94 1.44
CA ARG A 153 -6.77 10.19 1.01
C ARG A 153 -5.83 9.24 1.77
N VAL A 154 -5.12 8.39 1.04
CA VAL A 154 -4.07 7.53 1.63
C VAL A 154 -2.92 8.41 2.11
N PRO A 155 -2.49 8.31 3.38
CA PRO A 155 -1.36 9.08 3.88
C PRO A 155 -0.06 8.78 3.12
N THR A 156 0.65 9.83 2.67
CA THR A 156 1.90 9.71 1.89
C THR A 156 2.95 8.83 2.55
N LYS A 157 2.98 8.78 3.89
CA LYS A 157 3.88 7.93 4.68
C LYS A 157 3.70 6.44 4.37
N LEU A 158 2.46 5.99 4.16
CA LEU A 158 2.18 4.59 3.81
C LEU A 158 2.68 4.27 2.40
N CYS A 159 2.44 5.16 1.45
CA CYS A 159 2.96 5.04 0.08
C CYS A 159 4.49 4.94 0.08
N ALA A 160 5.17 5.84 0.82
CA ALA A 160 6.63 5.82 0.95
C ALA A 160 7.15 4.52 1.57
N LYS A 161 6.46 3.97 2.58
CA LYS A 161 6.82 2.68 3.19
C LYS A 161 6.70 1.53 2.19
N ALA A 162 5.62 1.49 1.40
CA ALA A 162 5.42 0.47 0.38
C ALA A 162 6.53 0.51 -0.70
N VAL A 163 6.87 1.70 -1.18
CA VAL A 163 7.96 1.89 -2.15
C VAL A 163 9.30 1.41 -1.58
N LYS A 164 9.65 1.81 -0.34
CA LYS A 164 10.89 1.36 0.32
C LYS A 164 10.97 -0.17 0.43
N ARG A 165 9.86 -0.83 0.78
CA ARG A 165 9.79 -2.30 0.85
C ARG A 165 10.04 -2.94 -0.52
N ALA A 166 9.41 -2.41 -1.58
CA ALA A 166 9.59 -2.92 -2.93
C ALA A 166 11.04 -2.76 -3.43
N LEU A 167 11.67 -1.63 -3.14
CA LEU A 167 13.08 -1.41 -3.47
C LEU A 167 14.00 -2.40 -2.73
N LYS A 168 13.75 -2.64 -1.44
CA LYS A 168 14.52 -3.62 -0.65
C LYS A 168 14.41 -5.05 -1.20
N LEU A 169 13.22 -5.45 -1.67
CA LEU A 169 13.01 -6.76 -2.29
C LEU A 169 13.72 -6.92 -3.65
N LYS A 170 13.95 -5.83 -4.38
CA LYS A 170 14.74 -5.87 -5.62
C LYS A 170 16.24 -5.95 -5.38
N GLU A 171 16.73 -5.55 -4.20
CA GLU A 171 18.16 -5.58 -3.85
C GLU A 171 18.67 -6.95 -3.34
N VAL A 172 17.97 -8.07 -3.63
CA VAL A 172 18.48 -9.40 -3.26
C VAL A 172 19.80 -9.66 -3.98
N LYS A 173 20.89 -9.59 -3.23
CA LYS A 173 22.25 -9.84 -3.73
C LYS A 173 22.40 -11.32 -4.09
N PRO A 174 23.12 -11.67 -5.17
CA PRO A 174 23.39 -13.05 -5.51
C PRO A 174 24.18 -13.71 -4.38
N LYS A 175 23.80 -14.95 -4.02
CA LYS A 175 24.55 -15.75 -3.03
C LYS A 175 25.86 -16.21 -3.67
N ILE A 176 26.98 -15.77 -3.11
CA ILE A 176 28.31 -16.17 -3.58
C ILE A 176 28.71 -17.49 -2.91
N SER A 177 29.22 -18.46 -3.69
CA SER A 177 29.72 -19.73 -3.14
C SER A 177 31.11 -19.58 -2.54
N GLU A 178 31.47 -20.42 -1.56
CA GLU A 178 32.81 -20.39 -0.96
C GLU A 178 33.93 -20.62 -1.99
N GLU A 179 33.70 -21.48 -2.99
CA GLU A 179 34.64 -21.72 -4.09
C GLU A 179 34.99 -20.44 -4.87
N ARG A 180 34.01 -19.56 -5.10
CA ARG A 180 34.24 -18.26 -5.77
C ARG A 180 35.04 -17.31 -4.90
N VAL A 181 34.82 -17.35 -3.59
CA VAL A 181 35.60 -16.57 -2.61
C VAL A 181 37.06 -17.02 -2.63
N SER A 182 37.32 -18.33 -2.57
CA SER A 182 38.67 -18.92 -2.65
C SER A 182 39.35 -18.63 -4.00
N CYS A 183 38.61 -18.70 -5.11
CA CYS A 183 39.10 -18.30 -6.43
C CYS A 183 39.49 -16.81 -6.46
N ALA A 184 38.62 -15.93 -5.95
CA ALA A 184 38.89 -14.51 -5.90
C ALA A 184 40.14 -14.19 -5.08
N PHE A 185 40.36 -14.83 -3.93
CA PHE A 185 41.56 -14.63 -3.13
C PHE A 185 42.85 -15.02 -3.87
N ARG A 186 42.88 -16.20 -4.51
CA ARG A 186 44.06 -16.69 -5.26
C ARG A 186 44.38 -15.82 -6.48
N GLU A 187 43.36 -15.36 -7.20
CA GLU A 187 43.55 -14.49 -8.37
C GLU A 187 44.00 -13.08 -7.96
N MET A 188 43.43 -12.55 -6.87
CA MET A 188 43.78 -11.22 -6.38
C MET A 188 45.16 -11.18 -5.72
N SER A 189 45.63 -12.27 -5.12
CA SER A 189 46.98 -12.35 -4.54
C SER A 189 48.08 -12.24 -5.60
N GLN A 190 47.81 -12.59 -6.86
CA GLN A 190 48.78 -12.36 -7.94
C GLN A 190 48.93 -10.88 -8.29
N VAL A 191 47.85 -10.10 -8.14
CA VAL A 191 47.78 -8.68 -8.50
C VAL A 191 48.19 -7.76 -7.35
N ILE A 192 47.84 -8.10 -6.11
CA ILE A 192 48.00 -7.22 -4.96
C ILE A 192 49.44 -7.26 -4.46
N LYS A 193 50.17 -6.16 -4.67
CA LYS A 193 51.55 -5.97 -4.18
C LYS A 193 51.66 -5.01 -2.99
N VAL A 194 50.54 -4.61 -2.39
CA VAL A 194 50.52 -3.69 -1.25
C VAL A 194 49.33 -4.03 -0.34
N ALA A 195 49.58 -4.19 0.96
CA ALA A 195 48.60 -4.67 1.93
C ALA A 195 47.27 -3.90 1.91
N ARG A 196 47.32 -2.56 1.91
CA ARG A 196 46.12 -1.69 1.87
C ARG A 196 45.16 -1.95 0.71
N LEU A 197 45.63 -2.48 -0.43
CA LEU A 197 44.80 -2.73 -1.60
C LEU A 197 43.80 -3.88 -1.38
N TRP A 198 44.07 -4.78 -0.42
CA TRP A 198 43.11 -5.78 0.03
C TRP A 198 41.82 -5.17 0.58
N TYR A 199 41.83 -3.89 0.98
CA TYR A 199 40.62 -3.20 1.39
C TYR A 199 39.55 -3.16 0.30
N ALA A 200 39.93 -3.04 -0.98
CA ALA A 200 38.96 -3.11 -2.08
C ALA A 200 38.34 -4.51 -2.24
N VAL A 201 39.13 -5.56 -2.02
CA VAL A 201 38.63 -6.95 -2.04
C VAL A 201 37.66 -7.18 -0.89
N TYR A 202 38.06 -6.79 0.32
CA TYR A 202 37.20 -6.83 1.52
C TYR A 202 35.89 -6.10 1.30
N ARG A 203 35.94 -4.86 0.79
CA ARG A 203 34.72 -4.06 0.60
C ARG A 203 33.77 -4.74 -0.38
N MET A 204 34.29 -5.40 -1.42
CA MET A 204 33.44 -6.17 -2.33
C MET A 204 32.83 -7.39 -1.68
N MET A 205 33.60 -8.13 -0.88
CA MET A 205 33.08 -9.25 -0.10
C MET A 205 31.98 -8.79 0.88
N ALA A 206 32.13 -7.63 1.53
CA ALA A 206 31.09 -7.04 2.38
C ALA A 206 29.86 -6.59 1.57
N ASP A 207 30.08 -5.99 0.39
CA ASP A 207 29.00 -5.58 -0.50
C ASP A 207 28.20 -6.76 -1.06
N TYR A 208 28.77 -7.96 -1.14
CA TYR A 208 28.08 -9.20 -1.54
C TYR A 208 27.71 -10.10 -0.35
N SER A 209 27.80 -9.59 0.89
CA SER A 209 27.42 -10.31 2.11
C SER A 209 28.20 -11.64 2.31
N VAL A 210 29.44 -11.69 1.82
CA VAL A 210 30.40 -12.77 2.09
C VAL A 210 31.01 -12.61 3.49
N VAL A 211 31.23 -11.36 3.91
CA VAL A 211 31.65 -10.97 5.27
C VAL A 211 30.77 -9.83 5.76
N GLU A 212 30.63 -9.69 7.07
CA GLU A 212 29.89 -8.57 7.66
C GLU A 212 30.66 -7.25 7.53
N VAL A 213 29.93 -6.13 7.52
CA VAL A 213 30.55 -4.79 7.50
C VAL A 213 31.30 -4.56 8.82
N GLU A 214 32.52 -4.02 8.73
CA GLU A 214 33.50 -3.85 9.82
C GLU A 214 34.10 -5.12 10.43
N ASP A 215 33.69 -6.31 9.96
CA ASP A 215 34.32 -7.58 10.34
C ASP A 215 35.60 -7.84 9.52
N PHE A 216 36.66 -7.11 9.86
CA PHE A 216 37.96 -7.24 9.20
C PHE A 216 38.67 -8.55 9.58
N ASP A 217 38.43 -9.07 10.78
CA ASP A 217 39.14 -10.24 11.30
C ASP A 217 38.72 -11.50 10.53
N THR A 218 37.42 -11.71 10.32
CA THR A 218 36.91 -12.81 9.47
C THR A 218 37.47 -12.74 8.04
N PHE A 219 37.57 -11.55 7.46
CA PHE A 219 38.18 -11.38 6.13
C PHE A 219 39.67 -11.75 6.13
N ILE A 220 40.44 -11.27 7.11
CA ILE A 220 41.87 -11.54 7.22
C ILE A 220 42.12 -13.03 7.44
N ASP A 221 41.31 -13.70 8.26
CA ASP A 221 41.45 -15.12 8.54
C ASP A 221 41.13 -15.98 7.30
N LYS A 222 40.05 -15.64 6.56
CA LYS A 222 39.76 -16.27 5.27
C LYS A 222 40.89 -16.06 4.26
N LEU A 223 41.44 -14.84 4.19
CA LEU A 223 42.57 -14.52 3.32
C LEU A 223 43.82 -15.33 3.68
N LYS A 224 44.16 -15.42 4.97
CA LYS A 224 45.30 -16.20 5.47
C LYS A 224 45.14 -17.70 5.21
N ALA A 225 43.92 -18.22 5.33
CA ALA A 225 43.65 -19.63 5.06
C ALA A 225 43.90 -19.97 3.59
N GLU A 226 43.53 -19.07 2.67
CA GLU A 226 43.66 -19.30 1.22
C GLU A 226 45.05 -18.98 0.66
N VAL A 227 45.70 -17.93 1.15
CA VAL A 227 47.01 -17.46 0.64
C VAL A 227 48.00 -17.17 1.79
N PRO A 228 48.38 -18.18 2.60
CA PRO A 228 49.16 -17.98 3.83
C PRO A 228 50.56 -17.40 3.61
N HIS A 229 51.15 -17.63 2.43
CA HIS A 229 52.52 -17.19 2.10
C HIS A 229 52.56 -15.84 1.38
N HIS A 230 51.43 -15.14 1.24
CA HIS A 230 51.40 -13.86 0.56
C HIS A 230 52.13 -12.77 1.37
N GLU A 231 53.09 -12.09 0.76
CA GLU A 231 53.96 -11.10 1.43
C GLU A 231 53.18 -9.93 2.08
N HIS A 232 52.05 -9.56 1.49
CA HIS A 232 51.29 -8.36 1.90
C HIS A 232 49.89 -8.67 2.43
N ILE A 233 49.78 -9.58 3.40
CA ILE A 233 48.53 -9.79 4.15
C ILE A 233 48.30 -8.56 5.07
N PRO A 234 47.14 -7.90 5.02
CA PRO A 234 46.89 -6.69 5.80
C PRO A 234 46.64 -7.01 7.27
N THR A 235 46.98 -6.06 8.12
CA THR A 235 46.60 -6.05 9.53
C THR A 235 45.23 -5.39 9.72
N ARG A 236 44.53 -5.71 10.82
CA ARG A 236 43.26 -5.06 11.19
C ARG A 236 43.36 -3.53 11.21
N ALA A 237 44.45 -2.99 11.77
CA ALA A 237 44.68 -1.55 11.85
C ALA A 237 44.90 -0.89 10.48
N GLU A 238 45.43 -1.60 9.48
CA GLU A 238 45.52 -1.10 8.11
C GLU A 238 44.16 -1.06 7.41
N MET A 239 43.35 -2.10 7.61
CA MET A 239 41.99 -2.16 7.07
C MET A 239 41.11 -1.04 7.66
N GLN A 240 41.18 -0.85 8.98
CA GLN A 240 40.42 0.18 9.68
C GLN A 240 40.79 1.60 9.22
N ARG A 241 42.08 1.87 8.94
CA ARG A 241 42.53 3.18 8.40
C ARG A 241 41.92 3.48 7.03
N MET A 242 41.69 2.45 6.22
CA MET A 242 41.07 2.60 4.91
C MET A 242 39.55 2.75 4.97
N ALA A 243 38.91 2.35 6.08
CA ALA A 243 37.47 2.40 6.30
C ALA A 243 36.94 3.81 6.64
N THR A 244 37.29 4.79 5.81
CA THR A 244 36.92 6.19 6.00
C THR A 244 36.42 6.81 4.70
N LEU A 245 35.72 7.94 4.80
CA LEU A 245 35.20 8.70 3.65
C LEU A 245 34.36 7.82 2.71
N SER A 246 34.54 7.92 1.40
CA SER A 246 33.79 7.10 0.44
C SER A 246 34.09 5.61 0.54
N PHE A 247 35.25 5.21 1.08
CA PHE A 247 35.63 3.81 1.21
C PHE A 247 34.81 3.06 2.27
N ALA A 248 34.25 3.78 3.25
CA ALA A 248 33.29 3.23 4.20
C ALA A 248 31.92 2.87 3.56
N LYS A 249 31.64 3.37 2.36
CA LYS A 249 30.39 3.12 1.61
C LYS A 249 30.56 1.94 0.66
N PRO A 250 29.45 1.36 0.13
CA PRO A 250 29.51 0.39 -0.96
C PRO A 250 30.32 0.91 -2.15
N VAL A 251 31.03 0.01 -2.85
CA VAL A 251 31.89 0.33 -3.99
C VAL A 251 31.14 1.11 -5.07
N LYS A 252 29.85 0.79 -5.30
CA LYS A 252 28.98 1.53 -6.24
C LYS A 252 28.80 3.02 -5.89
N GLN A 253 29.14 3.42 -4.66
CA GLN A 253 29.06 4.79 -4.14
C GLN A 253 30.45 5.43 -3.94
N TRP A 254 31.53 4.75 -4.33
CA TRP A 254 32.86 5.33 -4.24
C TRP A 254 32.99 6.52 -5.18
N SER A 255 33.55 7.62 -4.69
CA SER A 255 33.84 8.81 -5.48
C SER A 255 35.26 9.28 -5.21
N ALA A 256 35.98 9.64 -6.27
CA ALA A 256 37.32 10.18 -6.19
C ALA A 256 37.38 11.46 -5.34
N ASP A 257 36.31 12.27 -5.34
CA ASP A 257 36.25 13.55 -4.64
C ASP A 257 36.26 13.38 -3.13
N ASN A 258 35.73 12.26 -2.64
CA ASN A 258 35.67 11.95 -1.22
C ASN A 258 36.35 10.62 -0.90
N ALA A 259 37.49 10.30 -1.53
CA ALA A 259 38.26 9.10 -1.23
C ALA A 259 39.49 9.41 -0.37
N PRO A 260 39.94 8.47 0.50
CA PRO A 260 41.15 8.63 1.32
C PRO A 260 42.43 8.64 0.47
N VAL A 261 42.33 8.25 -0.80
CA VAL A 261 43.41 8.32 -1.79
C VAL A 261 42.92 9.00 -3.05
N LYS A 262 43.83 9.64 -3.80
CA LYS A 262 43.52 10.42 -5.00
C LYS A 262 44.26 9.91 -6.24
N GLY A 263 43.82 10.34 -7.42
CA GLY A 263 44.49 10.09 -8.70
C GLY A 263 44.68 8.61 -9.03
N LYS A 264 45.89 8.23 -9.44
CA LYS A 264 46.23 6.85 -9.83
C LYS A 264 45.96 5.83 -8.72
N ARG A 265 46.14 6.21 -7.45
CA ARG A 265 45.88 5.32 -6.32
C ARG A 265 44.42 4.95 -6.22
N TYR A 266 43.50 5.93 -6.30
CA TYR A 266 42.07 5.67 -6.30
C TYR A 266 41.65 4.75 -7.46
N LYS A 267 42.16 5.01 -8.67
CA LYS A 267 41.90 4.17 -9.85
C LYS A 267 42.31 2.71 -9.63
N ASN A 268 43.42 2.45 -8.92
CA ASN A 268 43.83 1.10 -8.58
C ASN A 268 42.84 0.40 -7.66
N TYR A 269 42.28 1.08 -6.65
CA TYR A 269 41.26 0.48 -5.77
C TYR A 269 39.98 0.14 -6.54
N VAL A 270 39.51 1.04 -7.40
CA VAL A 270 38.33 0.79 -8.24
C VAL A 270 38.56 -0.38 -9.20
N MET A 271 39.76 -0.46 -9.81
CA MET A 271 40.14 -1.59 -10.68
C MET A 271 40.13 -2.92 -9.92
N ILE A 272 40.71 -2.95 -8.72
CA ILE A 272 40.74 -4.14 -7.86
C ILE A 272 39.34 -4.56 -7.43
N ALA A 273 38.50 -3.61 -7.03
CA ALA A 273 37.14 -3.89 -6.65
C ALA A 273 36.35 -4.49 -7.82
N LYS A 274 36.46 -3.88 -9.02
CA LYS A 274 35.81 -4.38 -10.24
C LYS A 274 36.26 -5.80 -10.61
N LYS A 275 37.57 -6.07 -10.58
CA LYS A 275 38.10 -7.41 -10.86
C LYS A 275 37.61 -8.43 -9.82
N THR A 276 37.53 -8.03 -8.55
CA THR A 276 37.00 -8.89 -7.48
C THR A 276 35.53 -9.20 -7.71
N GLU A 277 34.71 -8.22 -8.07
CA GLU A 277 33.30 -8.42 -8.41
C GLU A 277 33.12 -9.41 -9.59
N GLU A 278 33.91 -9.27 -10.66
CA GLU A 278 33.91 -10.19 -11.79
C GLU A 278 34.24 -11.64 -11.37
N LEU A 279 35.19 -11.81 -10.45
CA LEU A 279 35.58 -13.12 -9.92
C LEU A 279 34.48 -13.72 -9.04
N LEU A 280 33.86 -12.93 -8.16
CA LEU A 280 32.79 -13.39 -7.27
C LEU A 280 31.52 -13.80 -8.06
N LEU A 281 31.21 -13.08 -9.14
CA LEU A 281 30.01 -13.31 -9.97
C LEU A 281 30.23 -14.23 -11.18
N SER A 282 31.46 -14.69 -11.40
CA SER A 282 31.76 -15.60 -12.51
C SER A 282 30.94 -16.90 -12.41
N LYS A 283 30.48 -17.40 -13.56
CA LYS A 283 29.72 -18.66 -13.66
C LYS A 283 30.62 -19.89 -13.58
#